data_AF-U1FNJ7-F1
#
_entry.id   AF-U1FNJ7-F1
#
_cell.length_a   1.000
_cell.length_b   1.000
_cell.length_c   1.000
_cell.angle_alpha   90.00
_cell.angle_beta   90.00
_cell.angle_gamma   90.00
#
_symmetry.space_group_name_H-M   'P 1'
#
loop_
_entity.id
_entity.type
_entity.pdbx_description
1 polymer ?
#
loop_
_entity_poly.entity_id
_entity_poly.type
_entity_poly.pdbx_seq_one_letter_code
_entity_poly.pdbx_strand_id
1 'polypeptide(L)'
;MQRFLRRSIIWTLAIAFAFPLFSQISDGAEPSPSPQTAPAPQSPGLQAVPGDALVPAPQAQNEVPAPQSPQTPSVQAAPSQTPSVQPVPPAQAQRRQSAQKRDALVLYQNGDYAAAIQICETEIARNPSRIESYVVLCWSLVRNRQYAEAEQRAADGLAVSPYDLRLIEILGEAKYYLGKNNGALEQFQRYVANAPESGSRVGAAYYFMGEIYIRQARYQHADISLSAAVKKEPLLDRWWTRLGYAREMAGNYYEAAEAYDEALLLNAASSDAQNGKARIASRLQ
;
A
#
# COMPACT_ATOMS: atom_id res chain seq x y z
N MET A 1 -31.05 7.26 13.34
CA MET A 1 -31.45 6.89 14.72
C MET A 1 -31.66 5.38 14.76
N GLN A 2 -30.78 4.67 15.47
CA GLN A 2 -30.86 3.26 15.92
C GLN A 2 -31.03 2.14 14.88
N ARG A 3 -29.91 1.57 14.41
CA ARG A 3 -29.73 0.11 14.24
C ARG A 3 -28.29 -0.28 14.59
N PHE A 4 -27.93 -0.11 15.85
CA PHE A 4 -26.80 -0.79 16.47
C PHE A 4 -27.42 -1.79 17.44
N LEU A 5 -27.30 -3.10 17.18
CA LEU A 5 -27.40 -4.08 18.26
C LEU A 5 -26.71 -5.40 17.86
N ARG A 6 -25.56 -5.62 18.52
CA ARG A 6 -25.08 -6.88 19.08
C ARG A 6 -24.81 -8.05 18.13
N ARG A 7 -23.54 -8.48 18.13
CA ARG A 7 -23.13 -9.80 18.64
C ARG A 7 -21.61 -9.82 18.90
N SER A 8 -21.25 -9.56 20.16
CA SER A 8 -19.97 -9.97 20.74
C SER A 8 -20.13 -11.41 21.24
N ILE A 9 -19.32 -12.34 20.73
CA ILE A 9 -19.25 -13.72 21.25
C ILE A 9 -17.84 -13.91 21.82
N ILE A 10 -17.83 -14.19 23.12
CA ILE A 10 -16.70 -14.49 23.98
C ILE A 10 -16.33 -15.96 23.74
N TRP A 11 -15.08 -16.26 23.39
CA TRP A 11 -14.53 -17.61 23.43
C TRP A 11 -13.59 -17.73 24.63
N THR A 12 -14.07 -18.35 25.70
CA THR A 12 -13.25 -18.81 26.82
C THR A 12 -12.70 -20.21 26.55
N LEU A 13 -11.39 -20.34 26.69
CA LEU A 13 -10.61 -21.57 26.76
C LEU A 13 -11.15 -22.56 27.81
N ALA A 14 -11.11 -23.85 27.49
CA ALA A 14 -10.89 -24.92 28.46
C ALA A 14 -10.12 -26.07 27.80
N ILE A 15 -8.88 -26.27 28.25
CA ILE A 15 -8.00 -27.41 27.97
C ILE A 15 -7.90 -28.20 29.28
N ALA A 16 -8.22 -29.49 29.28
CA ALA A 16 -7.59 -30.50 30.16
C ALA A 16 -8.00 -31.95 29.83
N PHE A 17 -6.98 -32.75 29.50
CA PHE A 17 -6.73 -34.17 29.86
C PHE A 17 -7.76 -35.28 29.56
N ALA A 18 -7.34 -36.24 28.72
CA ALA A 18 -7.19 -37.66 29.10
C ALA A 18 -6.51 -38.50 27.99
N PHE A 19 -5.51 -39.29 28.40
CA PHE A 19 -4.81 -40.39 27.70
C PHE A 19 -4.60 -41.48 28.79
N PRO A 20 -4.28 -42.77 28.55
CA PRO A 20 -4.32 -43.66 27.36
C PRO A 20 -5.12 -44.97 27.61
N LEU A 21 -5.27 -45.80 26.56
CA LEU A 21 -4.96 -47.26 26.49
C LEU A 21 -5.85 -47.91 25.41
N PHE A 22 -5.26 -48.46 24.34
CA PHE A 22 -5.50 -49.85 23.94
C PHE A 22 -4.49 -50.31 22.89
N SER A 23 -4.25 -51.61 22.90
CA SER A 23 -3.13 -52.40 22.41
C SER A 23 -3.14 -52.77 20.92
N GLN A 24 -1.93 -53.12 20.46
CA GLN A 24 -1.54 -53.91 19.27
C GLN A 24 -2.61 -54.86 18.70
N ILE A 25 -2.78 -54.83 17.37
CA ILE A 25 -2.90 -56.00 16.49
C ILE A 25 -2.10 -55.69 15.21
N SER A 26 -1.19 -56.59 14.89
CA SER A 26 -0.41 -56.72 13.65
C SER A 26 -1.15 -57.62 12.66
N ASP A 27 -1.21 -57.23 11.39
CA ASP A 27 -0.85 -58.04 10.20
C ASP A 27 -1.49 -57.50 8.92
N GLY A 28 -0.78 -57.65 7.79
CA GLY A 28 -1.38 -57.65 6.46
C GLY A 28 -0.90 -56.53 5.53
N ALA A 29 0.20 -56.79 4.83
CA ALA A 29 0.66 -56.02 3.68
C ALA A 29 -0.25 -56.22 2.46
N GLU A 30 -0.52 -55.15 1.69
CA GLU A 30 -0.68 -55.18 0.23
C GLU A 30 -0.35 -53.81 -0.40
N PRO A 31 0.11 -53.77 -1.67
CA PRO A 31 0.81 -52.62 -2.26
C PRO A 31 -0.12 -51.59 -2.92
N SER A 32 0.41 -50.37 -3.03
CA SER A 32 -0.20 -49.17 -3.59
C SER A 32 -0.58 -49.28 -5.07
N PRO A 33 -1.68 -48.65 -5.52
CA PRO A 33 -1.83 -48.20 -6.91
C PRO A 33 -1.36 -46.75 -7.06
N SER A 34 -0.58 -46.51 -8.11
CA SER A 34 0.01 -45.24 -8.52
C SER A 34 -1.03 -44.14 -8.80
N PRO A 35 -0.70 -42.85 -8.60
CA PRO A 35 -1.61 -41.75 -8.87
C PRO A 35 -1.76 -41.52 -10.38
N GLN A 36 -3.00 -41.56 -10.86
CA GLN A 36 -3.37 -41.12 -12.21
C GLN A 36 -3.07 -39.63 -12.36
N THR A 37 -2.35 -39.30 -13.43
CA THR A 37 -1.93 -37.96 -13.81
C THR A 37 -3.14 -37.15 -14.29
N ALA A 38 -3.62 -36.20 -13.49
CA ALA A 38 -4.57 -35.19 -13.94
C ALA A 38 -3.85 -34.13 -14.80
N PRO A 39 -4.45 -33.64 -15.90
CA PRO A 39 -3.84 -32.61 -16.72
C PRO A 39 -3.81 -31.26 -15.99
N ALA A 40 -2.68 -30.56 -16.10
CA ALA A 40 -2.46 -29.24 -15.52
C ALA A 40 -3.48 -28.21 -16.08
N PRO A 41 -4.12 -27.37 -15.24
CA PRO A 41 -4.84 -26.22 -15.74
C PRO A 41 -3.83 -25.19 -16.26
N GLN A 42 -3.99 -24.83 -17.53
CA GLN A 42 -3.22 -23.80 -18.21
C GLN A 42 -3.35 -22.47 -17.47
N SER A 43 -2.22 -21.87 -17.14
CA SER A 43 -2.14 -20.53 -16.55
C SER A 43 -2.64 -19.50 -17.56
N PRO A 44 -3.63 -18.64 -17.25
CA PRO A 44 -3.90 -17.47 -18.06
C PRO A 44 -2.70 -16.53 -17.95
N GLY A 45 -2.17 -16.12 -19.10
CA GLY A 45 -0.97 -15.31 -19.21
C GLY A 45 -1.05 -13.99 -18.43
N LEU A 46 0.14 -13.54 -18.03
CA LEU A 46 0.40 -12.22 -17.45
C LEU A 46 -0.16 -11.13 -18.35
N GLN A 47 -1.35 -10.62 -18.02
CA GLN A 47 -1.78 -9.30 -18.48
C GLN A 47 -1.26 -8.28 -17.47
N ALA A 48 -0.36 -7.43 -17.95
CA ALA A 48 0.09 -6.24 -17.25
C ALA A 48 -1.14 -5.40 -16.89
N VAL A 49 -1.34 -5.14 -15.60
CA VAL A 49 -2.37 -4.22 -15.12
C VAL A 49 -1.90 -2.79 -15.40
N PRO A 50 -2.59 -2.00 -16.23
CA PRO A 50 -2.31 -0.58 -16.38
C PRO A 50 -3.12 0.22 -15.35
N GLY A 51 -2.49 1.22 -14.74
CA GLY A 51 -3.20 2.29 -14.02
C GLY A 51 -2.82 2.43 -12.56
N ASP A 52 -1.64 3.00 -12.29
CA ASP A 52 -1.46 3.79 -11.07
C ASP A 52 -2.09 5.16 -11.31
N ALA A 53 -3.30 5.34 -10.79
CA ALA A 53 -3.87 6.66 -10.59
C ALA A 53 -4.52 6.72 -9.20
N LEU A 54 -4.30 7.86 -8.54
CA LEU A 54 -4.90 8.36 -7.30
C LEU A 54 -4.23 7.84 -6.01
N VAL A 55 -3.74 8.72 -5.12
CA VAL A 55 -4.47 9.85 -4.51
C VAL A 55 -3.58 11.13 -4.41
N PRO A 56 -4.07 12.33 -4.78
CA PRO A 56 -3.46 13.60 -4.37
C PRO A 56 -3.96 14.05 -2.99
N ALA A 57 -3.07 14.66 -2.21
CA ALA A 57 -3.37 15.25 -0.90
C ALA A 57 -4.39 16.42 -1.01
N PRO A 58 -5.19 16.68 0.04
CA PRO A 58 -6.28 17.65 -0.01
C PRO A 58 -5.77 19.10 -0.15
N GLN A 59 -6.27 19.80 -1.17
CA GLN A 59 -6.09 21.24 -1.35
C GLN A 59 -7.08 21.99 -0.46
N ALA A 60 -6.59 22.86 0.41
CA ALA A 60 -7.40 23.81 1.16
C ALA A 60 -7.78 24.99 0.25
N GLN A 61 -9.03 25.04 -0.18
CA GLN A 61 -9.66 26.23 -0.74
C GLN A 61 -10.61 26.80 0.30
N ASN A 62 -10.39 28.04 0.72
CA ASN A 62 -11.42 28.90 1.29
C ASN A 62 -11.18 30.30 0.73
N GLU A 63 -11.92 30.62 -0.33
CA GLU A 63 -12.16 31.98 -0.80
C GLU A 63 -13.11 32.68 0.19
N VAL A 64 -12.78 33.93 0.52
CA VAL A 64 -13.75 34.91 1.04
C VAL A 64 -13.72 36.14 0.12
N PRO A 65 -14.85 36.82 -0.11
CA PRO A 65 -15.04 37.68 -1.27
C PRO A 65 -14.54 39.12 -1.04
N ALA A 66 -14.11 39.77 -2.12
CA ALA A 66 -13.73 41.17 -2.16
C ALA A 66 -14.94 42.11 -2.01
N PRO A 67 -14.84 43.21 -1.23
CA PRO A 67 -15.72 44.36 -1.38
C PRO A 67 -15.10 45.44 -2.30
N GLN A 68 -16.01 46.10 -3.02
CA GLN A 68 -15.79 47.10 -4.05
C GLN A 68 -15.11 48.39 -3.54
N SER A 69 -14.33 49.02 -4.42
CA SER A 69 -13.67 50.31 -4.22
C SER A 69 -14.66 51.49 -4.26
N PRO A 70 -14.55 52.46 -3.34
CA PRO A 70 -15.02 53.82 -3.57
C PRO A 70 -13.85 54.81 -3.76
N GLN A 71 -14.15 55.85 -4.53
CA GLN A 71 -13.27 56.88 -5.06
C GLN A 71 -12.55 57.73 -4.00
N THR A 72 -11.37 58.23 -4.39
CA THR A 72 -10.55 59.24 -3.68
C THR A 72 -11.29 60.56 -3.43
N PRO A 73 -10.88 61.31 -2.40
CA PRO A 73 -10.17 62.55 -2.74
C PRO A 73 -8.89 62.82 -1.93
N SER A 74 -8.05 63.59 -2.59
CA SER A 74 -6.75 64.19 -2.25
C SER A 74 -6.63 64.90 -0.90
N VAL A 75 -5.55 64.62 -0.16
CA VAL A 75 -4.89 65.56 0.77
C VAL A 75 -3.36 65.35 0.73
N GLN A 76 -2.63 66.46 0.69
CA GLN A 76 -1.16 66.55 0.63
C GLN A 76 -0.47 66.32 2.00
N ALA A 77 0.78 65.83 1.90
CA ALA A 77 2.00 66.31 2.60
C ALA A 77 2.70 65.40 3.66
N ALA A 78 4.03 65.35 3.44
CA ALA A 78 5.17 65.07 4.33
C ALA A 78 5.76 63.63 4.36
N PRO A 79 7.11 63.50 4.36
CA PRO A 79 7.81 62.29 3.94
C PRO A 79 8.14 61.37 5.11
N SER A 80 8.03 60.06 4.91
CA SER A 80 8.58 59.07 5.84
C SER A 80 9.10 57.89 5.02
N GLN A 81 10.38 57.61 5.25
CA GLN A 81 11.23 56.72 4.48
C GLN A 81 10.67 55.29 4.50
N THR A 82 10.25 54.79 3.34
CA THR A 82 10.00 53.36 3.13
C THR A 82 11.36 52.65 2.98
N PRO A 83 11.58 51.49 3.66
CA PRO A 83 12.69 50.64 3.33
C PRO A 83 12.51 50.23 1.87
N SER A 84 13.51 50.51 1.05
CA SER A 84 13.54 50.12 -0.35
C SER A 84 13.47 48.60 -0.43
N VAL A 85 12.27 48.05 -0.60
CA VAL A 85 12.06 46.67 -1.04
C VAL A 85 12.54 46.62 -2.49
N GLN A 86 13.85 46.44 -2.67
CA GLN A 86 14.39 46.17 -3.98
C GLN A 86 13.72 44.90 -4.51
N PRO A 87 13.17 44.90 -5.74
CA PRO A 87 12.65 43.69 -6.35
C PRO A 87 13.79 42.68 -6.44
N VAL A 88 13.58 41.48 -5.89
CA VAL A 88 14.56 40.40 -5.93
C VAL A 88 14.98 40.20 -7.40
N PRO A 89 16.28 40.30 -7.74
CA PRO A 89 16.73 40.14 -9.13
C PRO A 89 16.24 38.80 -9.70
N PRO A 90 15.79 38.73 -10.96
CA PRO A 90 15.26 37.50 -11.55
C PRO A 90 16.23 36.32 -11.40
N ALA A 91 17.54 36.57 -11.49
CA ALA A 91 18.58 35.57 -11.27
C ALA A 91 18.60 34.97 -9.85
N GLN A 92 18.25 35.73 -8.81
CA GLN A 92 18.15 35.22 -7.43
C GLN A 92 16.84 34.48 -7.19
N ALA A 93 15.74 34.91 -7.82
CA ALA A 93 14.47 34.20 -7.81
C ALA A 93 14.58 32.85 -8.54
N GLN A 94 15.23 32.81 -9.71
CA GLN A 94 15.54 31.57 -10.42
C GLN A 94 16.55 30.71 -9.69
N ARG A 95 17.55 31.29 -9.00
CA ARG A 95 18.45 30.51 -8.14
C ARG A 95 17.71 29.91 -6.95
N ARG A 96 16.81 30.65 -6.30
CA ARG A 96 15.97 30.13 -5.21
C ARG A 96 15.00 29.06 -5.71
N GLN A 97 14.30 29.28 -6.83
CA GLN A 97 13.46 28.26 -7.45
C GLN A 97 14.26 27.03 -7.88
N SER A 98 15.46 27.22 -8.43
CA SER A 98 16.36 26.10 -8.79
C SER A 98 16.91 25.38 -7.56
N ALA A 99 17.13 26.09 -6.45
CA ALA A 99 17.57 25.51 -5.19
C ALA A 99 16.43 24.81 -4.43
N GLN A 100 15.20 25.33 -4.57
CA GLN A 100 13.98 24.72 -4.04
C GLN A 100 13.60 23.47 -4.86
N LYS A 101 13.90 23.47 -6.17
CA LYS A 101 13.88 22.28 -7.04
C LYS A 101 15.02 21.29 -6.77
N ARG A 102 15.98 21.58 -5.89
CA ARG A 102 17.04 20.62 -5.51
C ARG A 102 16.68 19.76 -4.31
N ASP A 103 15.57 20.03 -3.63
CA ASP A 103 15.13 19.11 -2.58
C ASP A 103 14.54 17.86 -3.24
N ALA A 104 15.19 16.72 -3.03
CA ALA A 104 14.76 15.44 -3.59
C ALA A 104 13.33 15.07 -3.16
N LEU A 105 12.92 15.45 -1.95
CA LEU A 105 11.57 15.19 -1.47
C LEU A 105 10.53 16.01 -2.24
N VAL A 106 10.85 17.28 -2.56
CA VAL A 106 9.97 18.14 -3.36
C VAL A 106 9.87 17.60 -4.79
N LEU A 107 10.99 17.18 -5.39
CA LEU A 107 10.99 16.54 -6.72
C LEU A 107 10.12 15.28 -6.73
N TYR A 108 10.28 14.42 -5.71
CA TYR A 108 9.44 13.24 -5.55
C TYR A 108 7.95 13.58 -5.45
N GLN A 109 7.59 14.57 -4.63
CA GLN A 109 6.20 15.00 -4.46
C GLN A 109 5.60 15.57 -5.75
N ASN A 110 6.41 16.22 -6.57
CA ASN A 110 5.99 16.74 -7.88
C ASN A 110 5.93 15.67 -8.98
N GLY A 111 6.37 14.44 -8.70
CA GLY A 111 6.41 13.35 -9.68
C GLY A 111 7.69 13.29 -10.52
N ASP A 112 8.66 14.16 -10.27
CA ASP A 112 9.94 14.22 -10.97
C ASP A 112 10.92 13.15 -10.43
N TYR A 113 10.52 11.88 -10.47
CA TYR A 113 11.24 10.78 -9.79
C TYR A 113 12.68 10.61 -10.29
N ALA A 114 12.92 10.72 -11.60
CA ALA A 114 14.26 10.62 -12.17
C ALA A 114 15.20 11.70 -11.63
N ALA A 115 14.71 12.93 -11.46
CA ALA A 115 15.50 14.02 -10.88
C ALA A 115 15.73 13.79 -9.38
N ALA A 116 14.71 13.35 -8.64
CA ALA A 116 14.83 13.02 -7.22
C ALA A 116 15.90 11.94 -6.98
N ILE A 117 15.92 10.88 -7.81
CA ILE A 117 16.93 9.81 -7.77
C ILE A 117 18.34 10.39 -7.90
N GLN A 118 18.58 11.21 -8.93
CA GLN A 118 19.90 11.82 -9.15
C GLN A 118 20.35 12.67 -7.96
N ILE A 119 19.46 13.48 -7.40
CA ILE A 119 19.79 14.26 -6.20
C ILE A 119 20.13 13.35 -5.03
N CYS A 120 19.30 12.36 -4.72
CA CYS A 120 19.56 11.46 -3.59
C CYS A 120 20.88 10.69 -3.75
N GLU A 121 21.24 10.25 -4.96
CA GLU A 121 22.54 9.60 -5.21
C GLU A 121 23.71 10.55 -4.90
N THR A 122 23.60 11.82 -5.30
CA THR A 122 24.63 12.82 -4.94
C THR A 122 24.69 13.12 -3.44
N GLU A 123 23.55 13.08 -2.74
CA GLU A 123 23.50 13.25 -1.29
C GLU A 123 24.15 12.08 -0.57
N ILE A 124 23.85 10.84 -1.00
CA ILE A 124 24.41 9.62 -0.42
C ILE A 124 25.91 9.54 -0.68
N ALA A 125 26.38 9.92 -1.88
CA ALA A 125 27.82 9.98 -2.17
C ALA A 125 28.56 10.97 -1.26
N ARG A 126 27.91 12.06 -0.83
CA ARG A 126 28.49 13.05 0.10
C ARG A 126 28.38 12.61 1.56
N ASN A 127 27.27 11.99 1.92
CA ASN A 127 27.00 11.51 3.27
C ASN A 127 26.28 10.15 3.23
N PRO A 128 27.06 9.05 3.24
CA PRO A 128 26.50 7.70 3.17
C PRO A 128 25.65 7.29 4.37
N SER A 129 25.67 8.04 5.49
CA SER A 129 24.91 7.70 6.70
C SER A 129 23.54 8.40 6.78
N ARG A 130 23.15 9.20 5.77
CA ARG A 130 21.89 9.96 5.78
C ARG A 130 20.73 9.10 5.31
N ILE A 131 19.98 8.53 6.25
CA ILE A 131 18.85 7.62 5.98
C ILE A 131 17.76 8.26 5.13
N GLU A 132 17.49 9.55 5.33
CA GLU A 132 16.44 10.30 4.63
C GLU A 132 16.68 10.29 3.11
N SER A 133 17.93 10.36 2.67
CA SER A 133 18.28 10.30 1.25
C SER A 133 18.02 8.91 0.68
N TYR A 134 18.29 7.82 1.43
CA TYR A 134 17.94 6.46 1.01
C TYR A 134 16.42 6.27 0.92
N VAL A 135 15.67 6.79 1.89
CA VAL A 135 14.20 6.65 1.91
C VAL A 135 13.58 7.35 0.70
N VAL A 136 13.95 8.59 0.41
CA VAL A 136 13.43 9.35 -0.74
C VAL A 136 13.90 8.73 -2.06
N LEU A 137 15.14 8.24 -2.12
CA LEU A 137 15.65 7.50 -3.27
C LEU A 137 14.79 6.28 -3.55
N CYS A 138 14.56 5.43 -2.55
CA CYS A 138 13.84 4.18 -2.73
C CYS A 138 12.36 4.42 -3.07
N TRP A 139 11.70 5.41 -2.46
CA TRP A 139 10.37 5.84 -2.90
C TRP A 139 10.36 6.27 -4.36
N SER A 140 11.34 7.07 -4.78
CA SER A 140 11.43 7.54 -6.17
C SER A 140 11.69 6.39 -7.13
N LEU A 141 12.55 5.43 -6.78
CA LEU A 141 12.83 4.24 -7.58
C LEU A 141 11.59 3.36 -7.75
N VAL A 142 10.84 3.10 -6.68
CA VAL A 142 9.58 2.32 -6.75
C VAL A 142 8.56 3.01 -7.64
N ARG A 143 8.36 4.33 -7.47
CA ARG A 143 7.43 5.10 -8.30
C ARG A 143 7.87 5.21 -9.76
N ASN A 144 9.18 5.16 -10.00
CA ASN A 144 9.76 5.08 -11.35
C ASN A 144 9.86 3.65 -11.89
N ARG A 145 9.28 2.65 -11.19
CA ARG A 145 9.26 1.23 -11.55
C ARG A 145 10.65 0.56 -11.65
N GLN A 146 11.68 1.15 -11.05
CA GLN A 146 13.04 0.61 -10.96
C GLN A 146 13.18 -0.30 -9.74
N TYR A 147 12.42 -1.40 -9.70
CA TYR A 147 12.28 -2.22 -8.50
C TYR A 147 13.57 -2.96 -8.09
N ALA A 148 14.38 -3.40 -9.06
CA ALA A 148 15.64 -4.10 -8.78
C ALA A 148 16.65 -3.18 -8.06
N GLU A 149 16.73 -1.94 -8.52
CA GLU A 149 17.57 -0.92 -7.89
C GLU A 149 17.00 -0.50 -6.54
N ALA A 150 15.67 -0.34 -6.42
CA ALA A 150 15.02 -0.05 -5.14
C ALA A 150 15.33 -1.12 -4.07
N GLU A 151 15.33 -2.41 -4.44
CA GLU A 151 15.69 -3.50 -3.53
C GLU A 151 17.14 -3.36 -3.03
N GLN A 152 18.08 -3.06 -3.93
CA GLN A 152 19.49 -2.87 -3.56
C GLN A 152 19.68 -1.66 -2.65
N ARG A 153 19.15 -0.49 -3.05
CA ARG A 153 19.33 0.75 -2.29
C ARG A 153 18.61 0.72 -0.95
N ALA A 154 17.47 0.03 -0.85
CA ALA A 154 16.81 -0.19 0.44
C ALA A 154 17.65 -1.10 1.36
N ALA A 155 18.29 -2.14 0.81
CA ALA A 155 19.21 -2.99 1.58
C ALA A 155 20.44 -2.20 2.09
N ASP A 156 21.01 -1.33 1.25
CA ASP A 156 22.10 -0.43 1.65
C ASP A 156 21.68 0.49 2.80
N GLY A 157 20.51 1.12 2.68
CA GLY A 157 19.97 1.99 3.74
C GLY A 157 19.70 1.25 5.04
N LEU A 158 19.25 -0.01 4.97
CA LEU A 158 19.05 -0.88 6.13
C LEU A 158 20.38 -1.33 6.76
N ALA A 159 21.48 -1.39 6.01
CA ALA A 159 22.80 -1.62 6.61
C ALA A 159 23.23 -0.44 7.51
N VAL A 160 22.76 0.78 7.20
CA VAL A 160 23.00 1.98 8.03
C VAL A 160 21.99 2.08 9.18
N SER A 161 20.70 1.85 8.92
CA SER A 161 19.64 1.84 9.94
C SER A 161 18.79 0.58 9.84
N PRO A 162 19.16 -0.50 10.57
CA PRO A 162 18.53 -1.81 10.42
C PRO A 162 17.03 -1.86 10.73
N TYR A 163 16.52 -0.91 11.51
CA TYR A 163 15.14 -0.90 11.98
C TYR A 163 14.28 0.23 11.39
N ASP A 164 14.77 0.93 10.35
CA ASP A 164 13.94 1.94 9.69
C ASP A 164 12.75 1.29 8.98
N LEU A 165 11.56 1.47 9.56
CA LEU A 165 10.33 0.87 9.06
C LEU A 165 9.96 1.32 7.64
N ARG A 166 10.37 2.53 7.22
CA ARG A 166 10.10 3.04 5.87
C ARG A 166 10.89 2.21 4.87
N LEU A 167 12.17 1.96 5.14
CA LEU A 167 13.01 1.13 4.27
C LEU A 167 12.58 -0.34 4.26
N ILE A 168 12.15 -0.90 5.40
CA ILE A 168 11.60 -2.26 5.46
C ILE A 168 10.36 -2.39 4.57
N GLU A 169 9.44 -1.43 4.65
CA GLU A 169 8.22 -1.40 3.84
C GLU A 169 8.54 -1.28 2.34
N ILE A 170 9.42 -0.35 1.96
CA ILE A 170 9.83 -0.16 0.57
C ILE A 170 10.54 -1.40 0.02
N LEU A 171 11.38 -2.07 0.82
CA LEU A 171 12.03 -3.31 0.42
C LEU A 171 11.01 -4.43 0.17
N GLY A 172 9.96 -4.51 1.01
CA GLY A 172 8.83 -5.42 0.80
C GLY A 172 8.12 -5.15 -0.52
N GLU A 173 7.81 -3.88 -0.80
CA GLU A 173 7.13 -3.43 -2.02
C GLU A 173 7.98 -3.71 -3.28
N ALA A 174 9.28 -3.39 -3.25
CA ALA A 174 10.19 -3.69 -4.35
C ALA A 174 10.27 -5.20 -4.64
N LYS A 175 10.43 -6.03 -3.60
CA LYS A 175 10.44 -7.49 -3.75
C LYS A 175 9.11 -8.04 -4.27
N TYR A 176 7.98 -7.47 -3.88
CA TYR A 176 6.66 -7.85 -4.37
C TYR A 176 6.54 -7.65 -5.89
N TYR A 177 6.96 -6.49 -6.41
CA TYR A 177 6.91 -6.21 -7.85
C TYR A 177 7.91 -7.04 -8.64
N LEU A 178 9.03 -7.45 -8.03
CA LEU A 178 9.98 -8.40 -8.61
C LEU A 178 9.49 -9.87 -8.57
N GLY A 179 8.33 -10.14 -7.98
CA GLY A 179 7.81 -11.51 -7.83
C GLY A 179 8.52 -12.34 -6.76
N LYS A 180 9.41 -11.73 -5.97
CA LYS A 180 10.13 -12.36 -4.85
C LYS A 180 9.21 -12.51 -3.63
N ASN A 181 8.12 -13.27 -3.81
CA ASN A 181 6.97 -13.35 -2.91
C ASN A 181 7.35 -13.66 -1.44
N ASN A 182 8.20 -14.66 -1.20
CA ASN A 182 8.59 -15.04 0.17
C ASN A 182 9.40 -13.93 0.86
N GLY A 183 10.36 -13.33 0.15
CA GLY A 183 11.16 -12.24 0.69
C GLY A 183 10.35 -10.97 0.91
N ALA A 184 9.34 -10.70 0.08
CA ALA A 184 8.41 -9.59 0.28
C ALA A 184 7.55 -9.82 1.53
N LEU A 185 6.99 -11.03 1.67
CA LEU A 185 6.15 -11.40 2.81
C LEU A 185 6.90 -11.24 4.15
N GLU A 186 8.15 -11.66 4.21
CA GLU A 186 9.02 -11.49 5.37
C GLU A 186 9.15 -10.00 5.77
N GLN A 187 9.38 -9.11 4.81
CA GLN A 187 9.53 -7.68 5.11
C GLN A 187 8.21 -7.05 5.56
N PHE A 188 7.08 -7.39 4.93
CA PHE A 188 5.79 -6.88 5.38
C PHE A 188 5.40 -7.40 6.77
N GLN A 189 5.68 -8.67 7.08
CA GLN A 189 5.50 -9.23 8.42
C GLN A 189 6.35 -8.48 9.46
N ARG A 190 7.62 -8.22 9.12
CA ARG A 190 8.51 -7.43 9.96
C ARG A 190 8.00 -6.00 10.15
N TYR A 191 7.47 -5.37 9.10
CA TYR A 191 6.88 -4.05 9.17
C TYR A 191 5.67 -4.02 10.11
N VAL A 192 4.67 -4.87 9.90
CA VAL A 192 3.43 -4.85 10.71
C VAL A 192 3.68 -5.24 12.18
N ALA A 193 4.69 -6.06 12.45
CA ALA A 193 5.06 -6.44 13.82
C ALA A 193 5.69 -5.29 14.62
N ASN A 194 6.27 -4.29 13.94
CA ASN A 194 6.99 -3.18 14.57
C ASN A 194 6.35 -1.82 14.31
N ALA A 195 5.35 -1.74 13.43
CA ALA A 195 4.65 -0.51 13.12
C ALA A 195 3.82 -0.04 14.32
N PRO A 196 3.79 1.28 14.59
CA PRO A 196 2.86 1.84 15.56
C PRO A 196 1.42 1.57 15.10
N GLU A 197 0.47 1.54 16.04
CA GLU A 197 -0.94 1.27 15.72
C GLU A 197 -1.53 2.27 14.72
N SER A 198 -1.05 3.52 14.78
CA SER A 198 -1.34 4.63 13.87
C SER A 198 -0.51 4.63 12.58
N GLY A 199 0.27 3.57 12.32
CA GLY A 199 1.13 3.46 11.14
C GLY A 199 0.33 3.57 9.85
N SER A 200 0.60 4.63 9.08
CA SER A 200 -0.17 4.99 7.88
C SER A 200 -0.09 3.97 6.73
N ARG A 201 0.89 3.08 6.72
CA ARG A 201 1.08 2.05 5.68
C ARG A 201 0.69 0.64 6.15
N VAL A 202 0.15 0.47 7.37
CA VAL A 202 -0.22 -0.86 7.89
C VAL A 202 -1.28 -1.53 7.03
N GLY A 203 -2.27 -0.76 6.53
CA GLY A 203 -3.27 -1.27 5.59
C GLY A 203 -2.63 -1.78 4.29
N ALA A 204 -1.76 -0.96 3.68
CA ALA A 204 -1.06 -1.31 2.45
C ALA A 204 -0.17 -2.57 2.61
N ALA A 205 0.53 -2.71 3.74
CA ALA A 205 1.32 -3.91 4.03
C ALA A 205 0.43 -5.17 4.07
N TYR A 206 -0.71 -5.12 4.76
CA TYR A 206 -1.67 -6.22 4.77
C TYR A 206 -2.25 -6.51 3.38
N TYR A 207 -2.50 -5.48 2.58
CA TYR A 207 -2.93 -5.63 1.19
C TYR A 207 -1.89 -6.41 0.37
N PHE A 208 -0.62 -6.00 0.42
CA PHE A 208 0.45 -6.71 -0.30
C PHE A 208 0.64 -8.15 0.19
N MET A 209 0.55 -8.40 1.50
CA MET A 209 0.55 -9.76 2.04
C MET A 209 -0.60 -10.60 1.47
N GLY A 210 -1.79 -10.03 1.38
CA GLY A 210 -2.97 -10.65 0.76
C GLY A 210 -2.75 -11.01 -0.70
N GLU A 211 -2.21 -10.08 -1.49
CA GLU A 211 -1.86 -10.31 -2.90
C GLU A 211 -0.82 -11.42 -3.06
N ILE A 212 0.19 -11.46 -2.18
CA ILE A 212 1.20 -12.53 -2.16
C ILE A 212 0.55 -13.88 -1.88
N TYR A 213 -0.35 -13.96 -0.89
CA TYR A 213 -1.06 -15.20 -0.59
C TYR A 213 -1.98 -15.64 -1.73
N ILE A 214 -2.62 -14.69 -2.44
CA ILE A 214 -3.38 -14.99 -3.67
C ILE A 214 -2.46 -15.60 -4.73
N ARG A 215 -1.28 -15.02 -4.99
CA ARG A 215 -0.30 -15.56 -5.95
C ARG A 215 0.16 -16.98 -5.59
N GLN A 216 0.14 -17.32 -4.31
CA GLN A 216 0.48 -18.65 -3.78
C GLN A 216 -0.73 -19.60 -3.65
N ALA A 217 -1.92 -19.18 -4.10
CA ALA A 217 -3.19 -19.92 -3.91
C ALA A 217 -3.53 -20.24 -2.44
N ARG A 218 -2.98 -19.47 -1.49
CA ARG A 218 -3.26 -19.61 -0.05
C ARG A 218 -4.42 -18.71 0.36
N TYR A 219 -5.60 -18.99 -0.20
CA TYR A 219 -6.74 -18.08 -0.14
C TYR A 219 -7.26 -17.76 1.27
N GLN A 220 -7.18 -18.70 2.21
CA GLN A 220 -7.53 -18.44 3.62
C GLN A 220 -6.59 -17.43 4.28
N HIS A 221 -5.29 -17.47 3.97
CA HIS A 221 -4.33 -16.48 4.49
C HIS A 221 -4.52 -15.12 3.81
N ALA A 222 -4.91 -15.12 2.54
CA ALA A 222 -5.27 -13.92 1.81
C ALA A 222 -6.50 -13.24 2.42
N ASP A 223 -7.55 -14.00 2.76
CA ASP A 223 -8.74 -13.48 3.43
C ASP A 223 -8.41 -12.81 4.76
N ILE A 224 -7.61 -13.46 5.62
CA ILE A 224 -7.17 -12.85 6.90
C ILE A 224 -6.42 -11.54 6.65
N SER A 225 -5.48 -11.52 5.70
CA SER A 225 -4.65 -10.35 5.42
C SER A 225 -5.48 -9.20 4.81
N LEU A 226 -6.32 -9.50 3.81
CA LEU A 226 -7.16 -8.49 3.16
C LEU A 226 -8.27 -7.98 4.08
N SER A 227 -8.81 -8.83 4.96
CA SER A 227 -9.73 -8.41 6.02
C SER A 227 -9.06 -7.39 6.97
N ALA A 228 -7.79 -7.60 7.32
CA ALA A 228 -7.04 -6.63 8.11
C ALA A 228 -6.77 -5.32 7.32
N ALA A 229 -6.53 -5.42 6.01
CA ALA A 229 -6.34 -4.26 5.14
C ALA A 229 -7.61 -3.39 5.10
N VAL A 230 -8.77 -3.95 4.74
CA VAL A 230 -10.04 -3.18 4.67
C VAL A 230 -10.47 -2.64 6.04
N LYS A 231 -10.10 -3.29 7.14
CA LYS A 231 -10.33 -2.73 8.49
C LYS A 231 -9.50 -1.48 8.75
N LYS A 232 -8.28 -1.40 8.21
CA LYS A 232 -7.39 -0.24 8.36
C LYS A 232 -7.79 0.90 7.42
N GLU A 233 -8.12 0.59 6.17
CA GLU A 233 -8.52 1.58 5.17
C GLU A 233 -9.79 1.11 4.44
N PRO A 234 -10.98 1.35 5.03
CA PRO A 234 -12.24 0.80 4.54
C PRO A 234 -12.76 1.46 3.26
N LEU A 235 -12.18 2.59 2.84
CA LEU A 235 -12.67 3.39 1.71
C LEU A 235 -12.01 3.05 0.38
N LEU A 236 -11.19 1.98 0.32
CA LEU A 236 -10.51 1.54 -0.89
C LEU A 236 -11.28 0.37 -1.52
N ASP A 237 -12.07 0.67 -2.56
CA ASP A 237 -12.87 -0.29 -3.33
C ASP A 237 -12.03 -1.45 -3.89
N ARG A 238 -10.82 -1.16 -4.34
CA ARG A 238 -9.88 -2.18 -4.82
C ARG A 238 -9.57 -3.23 -3.75
N TRP A 239 -9.46 -2.85 -2.48
CA TRP A 239 -9.12 -3.79 -1.41
C TRP A 239 -10.29 -4.72 -1.10
N TRP A 240 -11.50 -4.19 -1.08
CA TRP A 240 -12.73 -4.98 -1.00
C TRP A 240 -12.90 -5.94 -2.17
N THR A 241 -12.58 -5.48 -3.39
CA THR A 241 -12.61 -6.33 -4.60
C THR A 241 -11.65 -7.51 -4.46
N ARG A 242 -10.43 -7.27 -3.95
CA ARG A 242 -9.45 -8.34 -3.73
C ARG A 242 -9.83 -9.26 -2.58
N LEU A 243 -10.45 -8.73 -1.52
CA LEU A 243 -11.01 -9.55 -0.43
C LEU A 243 -12.12 -10.48 -0.95
N GLY A 244 -13.03 -9.96 -1.77
CA GLY A 244 -14.07 -10.76 -2.44
C GLY A 244 -13.46 -11.88 -3.27
N TYR A 245 -12.41 -11.57 -4.05
CA TYR A 245 -11.70 -12.59 -4.84
C TYR A 245 -11.04 -13.67 -3.97
N ALA A 246 -10.37 -13.28 -2.88
CA ALA A 246 -9.76 -14.24 -1.96
C ALA A 246 -10.81 -15.20 -1.35
N ARG A 247 -11.98 -14.67 -0.94
CA ARG A 247 -13.07 -15.46 -0.38
C ARG A 247 -13.75 -16.34 -1.42
N GLU A 248 -13.95 -15.83 -2.64
CA GLU A 248 -14.47 -16.61 -3.77
C GLU A 248 -13.59 -17.83 -4.03
N MET A 249 -12.28 -17.63 -4.14
CA MET A 249 -11.31 -18.70 -4.37
C MET A 249 -11.16 -19.66 -3.18
N ALA A 250 -11.49 -19.20 -1.97
CA ALA A 250 -11.58 -20.06 -0.78
C ALA A 250 -12.90 -20.86 -0.69
N GLY A 251 -13.88 -20.59 -1.56
CA GLY A 251 -15.21 -21.21 -1.54
C GLY A 251 -16.21 -20.56 -0.59
N ASN A 252 -15.85 -19.44 0.04
CA ASN A 252 -16.70 -18.68 0.97
C ASN A 252 -17.59 -17.70 0.18
N TYR A 253 -18.52 -18.24 -0.60
CA TYR A 253 -19.26 -17.48 -1.62
C TYR A 253 -20.17 -16.39 -1.04
N TYR A 254 -20.75 -16.57 0.14
CA TYR A 254 -21.60 -15.55 0.78
C TYR A 254 -20.77 -14.35 1.22
N GLU A 255 -19.68 -14.57 1.96
CA GLU A 255 -18.78 -13.52 2.43
C GLU A 255 -17.99 -12.86 1.27
N ALA A 256 -17.82 -13.57 0.16
CA ALA A 256 -17.28 -13.01 -1.08
C ALA A 256 -18.27 -12.04 -1.74
N ALA A 257 -19.55 -12.40 -1.80
CA ALA A 257 -20.60 -11.51 -2.32
C ALA A 257 -20.70 -10.22 -1.50
N GLU A 258 -20.67 -10.32 -0.16
CA GLU A 258 -20.64 -9.14 0.72
C GLU A 258 -19.45 -8.23 0.43
N ALA A 259 -18.25 -8.79 0.28
CA ALA A 259 -17.06 -8.00 -0.02
C ALA A 259 -17.12 -7.32 -1.41
N TYR A 260 -17.69 -7.99 -2.41
CA TYR A 260 -17.93 -7.36 -3.71
C TYR A 260 -19.02 -6.28 -3.66
N ASP A 261 -20.04 -6.44 -2.82
CA ASP A 261 -21.06 -5.42 -2.60
C ASP A 261 -20.50 -4.17 -1.95
N GLU A 262 -19.63 -4.30 -0.95
CA GLU A 262 -18.90 -3.17 -0.36
C GLU A 262 -18.00 -2.47 -1.40
N ALA A 263 -17.31 -3.23 -2.25
CA ALA A 263 -16.52 -2.65 -3.34
C ALA A 263 -17.39 -1.84 -4.31
N LEU A 264 -18.56 -2.36 -4.69
CA LEU A 264 -19.49 -1.69 -5.60
C LEU A 264 -20.23 -0.51 -4.97
N LEU A 265 -20.41 -0.51 -3.65
CA LEU A 265 -20.93 0.63 -2.91
C LEU A 265 -19.95 1.83 -2.97
N LEU A 266 -18.65 1.55 -2.85
CA LEU A 266 -17.60 2.57 -2.94
C LEU A 266 -17.35 3.00 -4.40
N ASN A 267 -17.40 2.06 -5.34
CA ASN A 267 -17.19 2.29 -6.75
C ASN A 267 -18.08 1.38 -7.60
N ALA A 268 -19.25 1.91 -7.98
CA ALA A 268 -20.23 1.19 -8.79
C ALA A 268 -19.70 0.80 -10.19
N ALA A 269 -18.64 1.46 -10.69
CA ALA A 269 -18.03 1.19 -11.98
C ALA A 269 -16.90 0.16 -11.94
N SER A 270 -16.62 -0.46 -10.78
CA SER A 270 -15.59 -1.50 -10.65
C SER A 270 -15.96 -2.75 -11.45
N SER A 271 -15.36 -2.92 -12.63
CA SER A 271 -15.60 -4.07 -13.50
C SER A 271 -15.20 -5.39 -12.83
N ASP A 272 -14.09 -5.40 -12.10
CA ASP A 272 -13.61 -6.59 -11.37
C ASP A 272 -14.61 -7.05 -10.30
N ALA A 273 -15.21 -6.10 -9.56
CA ALA A 273 -16.21 -6.42 -8.55
C ALA A 273 -17.54 -6.87 -9.18
N GLN A 274 -17.98 -6.22 -10.27
CA GLN A 274 -19.17 -6.65 -11.03
C GLN A 274 -19.00 -8.08 -11.55
N ASN A 275 -17.84 -8.36 -12.16
CA ASN A 275 -17.51 -9.68 -12.68
C ASN A 275 -17.43 -10.72 -11.56
N GLY A 276 -16.85 -10.39 -10.41
CA GLY A 276 -16.82 -11.26 -9.24
C GLY A 276 -18.21 -11.61 -8.73
N LYS A 277 -19.08 -10.61 -8.59
CA LYS A 277 -20.47 -10.81 -8.18
C LYS A 277 -21.24 -11.69 -9.18
N ALA A 278 -21.04 -11.49 -10.48
CA ALA A 278 -21.66 -12.30 -11.52
C ALA A 278 -21.21 -13.77 -11.46
N ARG A 279 -19.92 -14.04 -11.23
CA ARG A 279 -19.41 -15.40 -11.03
C ARG A 279 -20.06 -16.07 -9.83
N ILE A 280 -20.14 -15.38 -8.70
CA ILE A 280 -20.73 -15.93 -7.47
C ILE A 280 -22.23 -16.14 -7.58
N ALA A 281 -22.97 -15.27 -8.28
CA ALA A 281 -24.41 -15.43 -8.46
C ALA A 281 -24.78 -16.78 -9.08
N SER A 282 -23.94 -17.31 -9.97
CA SER A 282 -24.12 -18.66 -10.57
C SER A 282 -23.85 -19.82 -9.60
N ARG A 283 -23.12 -19.58 -8.50
CA ARG A 283 -22.73 -20.58 -7.49
C ARG A 283 -23.68 -20.63 -6.29
N LEU A 284 -24.49 -19.60 -6.10
CA LEU A 284 -25.45 -19.48 -5.00
C LEU A 284 -26.88 -19.91 -5.39
N GLN A 285 -27.09 -20.31 -6.64
CA GLN A 285 -28.36 -20.89 -7.15
C GLN A 285 -28.38 -22.40 -6.93
#